data_AF-A0A916TDC8-F1
#
_entry.id   AF-A0A916TDC8-F1
#
_cell.length_a   1.000
_cell.length_b   1.000
_cell.length_c   1.000
_cell.angle_alpha   90.00
_cell.angle_beta   90.00
_cell.angle_gamma   90.00
#
_symmetry.space_group_name_H-M   'P 1'
#
loop_
_entity.id
_entity.type
_entity.pdbx_description
1 polymer ?
#
loop_
_entity_poly.entity_id
_entity_poly.type
_entity_poly.pdbx_seq_one_letter_code
_entity_poly.pdbx_strand_id
1 'polypeptide(L)'
;MLVTRAAMGFAHGRAIAERAAAMGVEVVALSGDRLALDLPEDPRRAYADAKATLAVTVAPPSKRRLQPIAPSADWRVDLAEGCPAHCSYCYLAGSLKGPPITRVYANLDEILDGLPAYLGQGTITSRSRDRAGEGTTFEASCYTDPLALEPITGSLSAAIAWFGRWQASTQLRFTSKFADVAPLLGLDHQGRTRMRASINPRAFARFEGGTAPVAARLAALRAMAQGGYPVGLTIAPIIAAEGWREAYGGLIEDAAAALADISGLDLTVELITHRYAPGSKAVLDSWYPGSALDMTGANRTTKRTKFGSEKQVYDAATMRALRDFFEERIAAALPAARILYWT
;
A
#
# COMPACT_ATOMS: atom_id res chain seq x y z
N MET A 1 8.94 -20.71 -1.62
CA MET A 1 7.50 -20.39 -1.69
C MET A 1 6.70 -21.61 -1.25
N LEU A 2 5.75 -21.43 -0.33
CA LEU A 2 4.84 -22.48 0.11
C LEU A 2 3.53 -22.41 -0.68
N VAL A 3 2.95 -23.53 -1.07
CA VAL A 3 1.65 -23.58 -1.75
C VAL A 3 0.73 -24.52 -0.99
N THR A 4 -0.39 -24.01 -0.46
CA THR A 4 -1.31 -24.85 0.30
C THR A 4 -2.06 -25.83 -0.60
N ARG A 5 -2.50 -26.96 -0.03
CA ARG A 5 -3.27 -27.96 -0.78
C ARG A 5 -4.51 -27.36 -1.46
N ALA A 6 -5.29 -26.52 -0.75
CA ALA A 6 -6.46 -25.89 -1.34
C ALA A 6 -6.11 -24.90 -2.46
N ALA A 7 -4.98 -24.20 -2.36
CA ALA A 7 -4.54 -23.24 -3.38
C ALA A 7 -4.29 -23.91 -4.74
N MET A 8 -3.78 -25.15 -4.74
CA MET A 8 -3.58 -25.93 -5.98
C MET A 8 -4.87 -26.26 -6.72
N GLY A 9 -6.03 -26.19 -6.04
CA GLY A 9 -7.35 -26.35 -6.67
C GLY A 9 -7.70 -25.21 -7.63
N PHE A 10 -7.15 -24.02 -7.45
CA PHE A 10 -7.46 -22.84 -8.26
C PHE A 10 -6.47 -22.67 -9.40
N ALA A 11 -6.98 -22.29 -10.59
CA ALA A 11 -6.15 -22.05 -11.77
C ALA A 11 -5.09 -20.97 -11.53
N HIS A 12 -5.49 -19.87 -10.89
CA HIS A 12 -4.56 -18.79 -10.54
C HIS A 12 -3.51 -19.25 -9.51
N GLY A 13 -3.88 -20.08 -8.54
CA GLY A 13 -2.92 -20.68 -7.59
C GLY A 13 -1.84 -21.53 -8.28
N ARG A 14 -2.23 -22.35 -9.27
CA ARG A 14 -1.27 -23.11 -10.10
C ARG A 14 -0.40 -22.20 -10.95
N ALA A 15 -0.98 -21.18 -11.58
CA ALA A 15 -0.24 -20.21 -12.38
C ALA A 15 0.82 -19.43 -11.56
N ILE A 16 0.51 -19.09 -10.30
CA ILE A 16 1.50 -18.50 -9.37
C ILE A 16 2.66 -19.48 -9.11
N ALA A 17 2.35 -20.74 -8.84
CA ALA A 17 3.34 -21.79 -8.61
C ALA A 17 4.28 -21.96 -9.83
N GLU A 18 3.69 -22.03 -11.02
CA GLU A 18 4.42 -22.15 -12.29
C GLU A 18 5.31 -20.94 -12.57
N ARG A 19 4.79 -19.70 -12.40
CA ARG A 19 5.58 -18.47 -12.56
C ARG A 19 6.77 -18.43 -11.60
N ALA A 20 6.53 -18.74 -10.32
CA ALA A 20 7.60 -18.75 -9.32
C ALA A 20 8.68 -19.78 -9.65
N ALA A 21 8.29 -20.99 -10.04
CA ALA A 21 9.24 -22.04 -10.44
C ALA A 21 10.06 -21.62 -11.68
N ALA A 22 9.43 -20.97 -12.66
CA ALA A 22 10.13 -20.43 -13.84
C ALA A 22 11.14 -19.33 -13.50
N MET A 23 10.93 -18.61 -12.39
CA MET A 23 11.88 -17.63 -11.85
C MET A 23 12.97 -18.25 -10.96
N GLY A 24 13.01 -19.58 -10.83
CA GLY A 24 13.98 -20.30 -9.99
C GLY A 24 13.65 -20.26 -8.49
N VAL A 25 12.44 -19.84 -8.11
CA VAL A 25 12.00 -19.89 -6.71
C VAL A 25 11.67 -21.32 -6.33
N GLU A 26 12.20 -21.80 -5.20
CA GLU A 26 11.83 -23.10 -4.65
C GLU A 26 10.32 -23.13 -4.34
N VAL A 27 9.58 -24.09 -4.92
CA VAL A 27 8.14 -24.26 -4.70
C VAL A 27 7.88 -25.52 -3.90
N VAL A 28 7.33 -25.35 -2.70
CA VAL A 28 7.00 -26.44 -1.79
C VAL A 28 5.49 -26.58 -1.69
N ALA A 29 4.95 -27.66 -2.29
CA ALA A 29 3.54 -28.01 -2.14
C ALA A 29 3.29 -28.65 -0.78
N LEU A 30 2.35 -28.09 -0.01
CA LEU A 30 1.99 -28.60 1.31
C LEU A 30 0.89 -29.65 1.22
N SER A 31 0.91 -30.63 2.13
CA SER A 31 -0.13 -31.67 2.24
C SER A 31 -1.46 -31.12 2.81
N GLY A 32 -1.46 -29.92 3.38
CA GLY A 32 -2.64 -29.27 3.95
C GLY A 32 -2.58 -27.75 3.85
N ASP A 33 -3.50 -27.08 4.57
CA ASP A 33 -3.65 -25.62 4.52
C ASP A 33 -3.05 -24.89 5.73
N ARG A 34 -2.54 -25.64 6.70
CA ARG A 34 -1.84 -25.09 7.85
C ARG A 34 -0.41 -24.70 7.46
N LEU A 35 -0.06 -23.44 7.67
CA LEU A 35 1.29 -22.92 7.51
C LEU A 35 2.07 -23.16 8.81
N ALA A 36 2.75 -24.30 8.90
CA ALA A 36 3.71 -24.57 9.96
C ALA A 36 5.08 -24.02 9.51
N LEU A 37 5.54 -22.97 10.16
CA LEU A 37 6.85 -22.36 9.91
C LEU A 37 7.76 -22.70 11.08
N ASP A 38 8.91 -23.27 10.78
CA ASP A 38 9.97 -23.49 11.76
C ASP A 38 10.81 -22.22 11.86
N LEU A 39 10.37 -21.29 12.70
CA LEU A 39 11.04 -20.00 12.89
C LEU A 39 11.90 -20.05 14.15
N PRO A 40 13.10 -19.44 14.13
CA PRO A 40 13.97 -19.38 15.30
C PRO A 40 13.33 -18.55 16.44
N GLU A 41 13.82 -18.75 17.67
CA GLU A 41 13.33 -18.01 18.84
C GLU A 41 13.74 -16.53 18.81
N ASP A 42 14.90 -16.19 18.24
CA ASP A 42 15.36 -14.79 18.11
C ASP A 42 14.37 -14.01 17.21
N PRO A 43 13.70 -12.96 17.71
CA PRO A 43 12.64 -12.27 16.97
C PRO A 43 13.12 -11.63 15.66
N ARG A 44 14.39 -11.22 15.56
CA ARG A 44 14.93 -10.57 14.36
C ARG A 44 15.18 -11.59 13.26
N ARG A 45 15.75 -12.74 13.60
CA ARG A 45 15.91 -13.86 12.68
C ARG A 45 14.56 -14.41 12.24
N ALA A 46 13.64 -14.61 13.19
CA ALA A 46 12.28 -15.07 12.90
C ALA A 46 11.56 -14.12 11.93
N TYR A 47 11.74 -12.82 12.13
CA TYR A 47 11.21 -11.79 11.25
C TYR A 47 11.83 -11.83 9.85
N ALA A 48 13.15 -11.93 9.74
CA ALA A 48 13.86 -12.01 8.46
C ALA A 48 13.43 -13.24 7.67
N ASP A 49 13.41 -14.41 8.31
CA ASP A 49 12.99 -15.69 7.70
C ASP A 49 11.53 -15.63 7.25
N ALA A 50 10.65 -15.05 8.09
CA ALA A 50 9.25 -14.86 7.72
C ALA A 50 9.11 -13.91 6.52
N LYS A 51 9.85 -12.81 6.46
CA LYS A 51 9.80 -11.85 5.35
C LYS A 51 10.32 -12.39 4.03
N ALA A 52 11.23 -13.36 4.08
CA ALA A 52 11.69 -14.12 2.91
C ALA A 52 10.70 -15.23 2.49
N THR A 53 9.64 -15.46 3.27
CA THR A 53 8.65 -16.52 2.99
C THR A 53 7.39 -15.96 2.34
N LEU A 54 7.05 -16.51 1.17
CA LEU A 54 5.77 -16.29 0.49
C LEU A 54 4.95 -17.58 0.50
N ALA A 55 3.66 -17.47 0.80
CA ALA A 55 2.70 -18.56 0.79
C ALA A 55 1.51 -18.26 -0.14
N VAL A 56 1.19 -19.20 -1.03
CA VAL A 56 -0.03 -19.18 -1.84
C VAL A 56 -1.12 -19.88 -1.05
N THR A 57 -2.20 -19.16 -0.76
CA THR A 57 -3.31 -19.58 0.12
C THR A 57 -4.66 -19.27 -0.52
N VAL A 58 -5.75 -19.76 0.05
CA VAL A 58 -7.12 -19.36 -0.36
C VAL A 58 -7.63 -18.28 0.59
N ALA A 59 -8.08 -17.15 0.05
CA ALA A 59 -8.72 -16.09 0.84
C ALA A 59 -10.00 -16.63 1.48
N PRO A 60 -10.15 -16.61 2.82
CA PRO A 60 -11.35 -17.10 3.47
C PRO A 60 -12.56 -16.17 3.19
N PRO A 61 -13.80 -16.65 3.34
CA PRO A 61 -15.01 -15.83 3.13
C PRO A 61 -15.03 -14.53 3.93
N SER A 62 -14.45 -14.52 5.13
CA SER A 62 -14.34 -13.31 5.97
C SER A 62 -13.47 -12.21 5.35
N LYS A 63 -12.45 -12.57 4.55
CA LYS A 63 -11.59 -11.61 3.83
C LYS A 63 -12.23 -11.09 2.54
N ARG A 64 -13.15 -11.86 1.94
CA ARG A 64 -13.93 -11.44 0.76
C ARG A 64 -15.12 -10.56 1.10
N ARG A 65 -15.49 -10.46 2.38
CA ARG A 65 -16.48 -9.47 2.87
C ARG A 65 -15.80 -8.12 3.05
N LEU A 66 -15.96 -7.23 2.08
CA LEU A 66 -15.22 -5.96 2.04
C LEU A 66 -15.58 -5.09 3.24
N GLN A 67 -14.57 -4.35 3.72
CA GLN A 67 -14.70 -3.43 4.84
C GLN A 67 -14.46 -2.00 4.34
N PRO A 68 -15.17 -0.99 4.87
CA PRO A 68 -14.84 0.40 4.58
C PRO A 68 -13.43 0.79 5.00
N ILE A 69 -12.78 1.66 4.22
CA ILE A 69 -11.39 2.06 4.47
C ILE A 69 -11.19 3.57 4.33
N ALA A 70 -11.89 4.30 5.20
CA ALA A 70 -11.76 5.74 5.28
C ALA A 70 -10.34 6.19 5.68
N PRO A 71 -9.81 7.29 5.12
CA PRO A 71 -10.43 8.12 4.08
C PRO A 71 -10.08 7.68 2.64
N SER A 72 -9.34 6.60 2.43
CA SER A 72 -8.80 6.23 1.11
C SER A 72 -9.89 5.86 0.10
N ALA A 73 -10.72 4.87 0.44
CA ALA A 73 -11.69 4.29 -0.49
C ALA A 73 -12.96 3.82 0.23
N ASP A 74 -14.00 3.56 -0.56
CA ASP A 74 -15.25 2.98 -0.08
C ASP A 74 -15.05 1.58 0.48
N TRP A 75 -14.21 0.77 -0.18
CA TRP A 75 -14.01 -0.64 0.17
C TRP A 75 -12.54 -1.03 0.14
N ARG A 76 -12.10 -1.85 1.10
CA ARG A 76 -10.82 -2.58 1.03
C ARG A 76 -11.02 -3.88 0.26
N VAL A 77 -10.19 -4.13 -0.75
CA VAL A 77 -10.08 -5.42 -1.44
C VAL A 77 -8.68 -5.98 -1.20
N ASP A 78 -8.60 -7.18 -0.62
CA ASP A 78 -7.32 -7.80 -0.29
C ASP A 78 -6.97 -8.82 -1.38
N LEU A 79 -5.98 -8.53 -2.24
CA LEU A 79 -5.41 -9.48 -3.21
C LEU A 79 -4.31 -10.36 -2.59
N ALA A 80 -3.73 -9.87 -1.51
CA ALA A 80 -2.71 -10.51 -0.70
C ALA A 80 -2.68 -9.86 0.70
N GLU A 81 -1.97 -10.48 1.64
CA GLU A 81 -1.72 -9.97 2.98
C GLU A 81 -0.23 -10.13 3.32
N GLY A 82 0.38 -9.09 3.89
CA GLY A 82 1.82 -9.02 4.10
C GLY A 82 2.54 -8.34 2.93
N CYS A 83 3.83 -8.07 3.12
CA CYS A 83 4.65 -7.32 2.17
C CYS A 83 6.12 -7.75 2.33
N PRO A 84 6.90 -7.88 1.24
CA PRO A 84 8.32 -8.22 1.33
C PRO A 84 9.19 -7.07 1.88
N ALA A 85 8.69 -5.84 1.91
CA ALA A 85 9.44 -4.69 2.40
C ALA A 85 9.65 -4.69 3.92
N HIS A 86 10.70 -3.99 4.34
CA HIS A 86 11.21 -3.86 5.70
C HIS A 86 11.13 -2.41 6.20
N CYS A 87 9.96 -1.78 6.05
CA CYS A 87 9.76 -0.42 6.56
C CYS A 87 9.70 -0.42 8.10
N SER A 88 10.60 0.30 8.77
CA SER A 88 10.71 0.30 10.25
C SER A 88 9.60 1.08 10.96
N TYR A 89 8.73 1.75 10.20
CA TYR A 89 7.52 2.43 10.67
C TYR A 89 6.22 1.69 10.30
N CYS A 90 6.31 0.47 9.73
CA CYS A 90 5.17 -0.17 9.10
C CYS A 90 4.03 -0.44 10.09
N TYR A 91 2.84 0.15 9.85
CA TYR A 91 1.67 -0.05 10.71
C TYR A 91 1.12 -1.49 10.68
N LEU A 92 1.54 -2.32 9.71
CA LEU A 92 1.19 -3.73 9.69
C LEU A 92 1.88 -4.52 10.81
N ALA A 93 2.96 -4.00 11.39
CA ALA A 93 3.62 -4.58 12.54
C ALA A 93 2.64 -4.70 13.71
N GLY A 94 2.41 -5.94 14.16
CA GLY A 94 1.44 -6.26 15.22
C GLY A 94 -0.04 -6.20 14.80
N SER A 95 -0.36 -5.77 13.58
CA SER A 95 -1.74 -5.73 13.07
C SER A 95 -2.18 -7.03 12.39
N LEU A 96 -1.22 -7.80 11.86
CA LEU A 96 -1.45 -9.10 11.24
C LEU A 96 -1.18 -10.23 12.24
N LYS A 97 -2.00 -11.28 12.20
CA LYS A 97 -1.86 -12.42 13.12
C LYS A 97 -0.75 -13.37 12.66
N GLY A 98 0.05 -13.85 13.60
CA GLY A 98 1.12 -14.81 13.36
C GLY A 98 2.35 -14.20 12.68
N PRO A 99 3.27 -15.05 12.17
CA PRO A 99 4.49 -14.57 11.53
C PRO A 99 4.20 -13.69 10.31
N PRO A 100 5.00 -12.63 10.08
CA PRO A 100 4.76 -11.62 9.04
C PRO A 100 5.22 -12.07 7.65
N ILE A 101 4.85 -13.30 7.27
CA ILE A 101 5.02 -13.80 5.91
C ILE A 101 4.10 -13.07 4.93
N THR A 102 4.44 -13.14 3.66
CA THR A 102 3.53 -12.69 2.59
C THR A 102 2.61 -13.84 2.18
N ARG A 103 1.29 -13.59 2.19
CA ARG A 103 0.25 -14.52 1.77
C ARG A 103 -0.43 -13.98 0.52
N VAL A 104 -0.35 -14.70 -0.59
CA VAL A 104 -1.04 -14.34 -1.84
C VAL A 104 -2.24 -15.26 -2.04
N TYR A 105 -3.30 -14.74 -2.67
CA TYR A 105 -4.55 -15.47 -2.79
C TYR A 105 -4.71 -16.16 -4.15
N ALA A 106 -4.94 -17.47 -4.11
CA ALA A 106 -5.12 -18.35 -5.26
C ALA A 106 -6.52 -18.26 -5.88
N ASN A 107 -7.53 -17.86 -5.12
CA ASN A 107 -8.93 -17.76 -5.55
C ASN A 107 -9.28 -16.35 -6.03
N LEU A 108 -8.46 -15.81 -6.96
CA LEU A 108 -8.62 -14.45 -7.45
C LEU A 108 -9.99 -14.22 -8.10
N ASP A 109 -10.49 -15.17 -8.88
CA ASP A 109 -11.81 -15.08 -9.52
C ASP A 109 -12.92 -14.90 -8.47
N GLU A 110 -12.91 -15.68 -7.38
CA GLU A 110 -13.88 -15.52 -6.29
C GLU A 110 -13.81 -14.15 -5.61
N ILE A 111 -12.62 -13.53 -5.56
CA ILE A 111 -12.44 -12.19 -4.99
C ILE A 111 -13.04 -11.15 -5.94
N LEU A 112 -12.70 -11.23 -7.23
CA LEU A 112 -13.12 -10.27 -8.25
C LEU A 112 -14.63 -10.37 -8.56
N ASP A 113 -15.17 -11.59 -8.64
CA ASP A 113 -16.60 -11.86 -8.86
C ASP A 113 -17.48 -11.38 -7.70
N GLY A 114 -16.91 -11.23 -6.50
CA GLY A 114 -17.61 -10.70 -5.33
C GLY A 114 -17.74 -9.17 -5.32
N LEU A 115 -16.93 -8.45 -6.09
CA LEU A 115 -16.88 -6.98 -6.05
C LEU A 115 -18.13 -6.27 -6.61
N PRO A 116 -18.80 -6.75 -7.68
CA PRO A 116 -19.99 -6.08 -8.23
C PRO A 116 -21.10 -5.85 -7.21
N ALA A 117 -21.23 -6.73 -6.21
CA ALA A 117 -22.23 -6.61 -5.15
C ALA A 117 -22.04 -5.37 -4.25
N TYR A 118 -20.91 -4.67 -4.34
CA TYR A 118 -20.59 -3.47 -3.56
C TYR A 118 -20.73 -2.16 -4.34
N LEU A 119 -20.98 -2.24 -5.66
CA LEU A 119 -21.16 -1.07 -6.51
C LEU A 119 -22.34 -0.21 -6.03
N GLY A 120 -22.12 1.10 -5.94
CA GLY A 120 -23.14 2.07 -5.48
C GLY A 120 -23.41 2.06 -3.98
N GLN A 121 -22.76 1.20 -3.20
CA GLN A 121 -22.96 1.10 -1.75
C GLN A 121 -21.91 1.88 -0.92
N GLY A 122 -21.01 2.58 -1.60
CA GLY A 122 -19.94 3.36 -0.98
C GLY A 122 -20.42 4.51 -0.10
N THR A 123 -19.61 4.88 0.89
CA THR A 123 -19.93 5.96 1.84
C THR A 123 -18.79 6.96 2.07
N ILE A 124 -17.61 6.68 1.53
CA ILE A 124 -16.37 7.46 1.72
C ILE A 124 -16.14 8.37 0.52
N THR A 125 -16.01 7.81 -0.68
CA THR A 125 -15.82 8.58 -1.92
C THR A 125 -17.15 8.87 -2.59
N SER A 126 -18.01 7.85 -2.66
CA SER A 126 -19.34 7.95 -3.29
C SER A 126 -20.26 9.01 -2.66
N ARG A 127 -20.04 9.38 -1.38
CA ARG A 127 -20.82 10.43 -0.67
C ARG A 127 -20.05 11.74 -0.49
N SER A 128 -18.80 11.80 -0.91
CA SER A 128 -18.01 13.03 -0.83
C SER A 128 -18.35 13.94 -2.01
N ARG A 129 -18.65 15.22 -1.74
CA ARG A 129 -18.89 16.20 -2.81
C ARG A 129 -17.69 16.32 -3.76
N ASP A 130 -16.47 16.22 -3.22
CA ASP A 130 -15.24 16.46 -3.96
C ASP A 130 -14.70 15.19 -4.65
N ARG A 131 -15.21 14.01 -4.25
CA ARG A 131 -14.70 12.70 -4.71
C ARG A 131 -15.76 11.79 -5.32
N ALA A 132 -17.03 12.23 -5.41
CA ALA A 132 -18.10 11.43 -6.02
C ALA A 132 -17.79 11.05 -7.48
N GLY A 133 -17.01 11.87 -8.20
CA GLY A 133 -16.55 11.55 -9.57
C GLY A 133 -15.63 10.33 -9.67
N GLU A 134 -15.03 9.86 -8.56
CA GLU A 134 -14.27 8.60 -8.51
C GLU A 134 -15.19 7.37 -8.53
N GLY A 135 -16.50 7.56 -8.29
CA GLY A 135 -17.46 6.48 -8.16
C GLY A 135 -17.24 5.63 -6.91
N THR A 136 -17.66 4.36 -6.99
CA THR A 136 -17.38 3.38 -5.94
C THR A 136 -15.91 2.93 -6.02
N THR A 137 -15.15 3.24 -4.97
CA THR A 137 -13.70 3.03 -4.95
C THR A 137 -13.26 1.81 -4.15
N PHE A 138 -12.21 1.14 -4.63
CA PHE A 138 -11.65 -0.07 -4.02
C PHE A 138 -10.14 0.10 -3.78
N GLU A 139 -9.70 -0.06 -2.53
CA GLU A 139 -8.29 0.02 -2.12
C GLU A 139 -7.65 -1.37 -2.08
N ALA A 140 -6.65 -1.61 -2.92
CA ALA A 140 -5.95 -2.89 -3.06
C ALA A 140 -4.61 -2.98 -2.32
N SER A 141 -4.15 -1.91 -1.66
CA SER A 141 -2.85 -1.88 -0.96
C SER A 141 -2.95 -1.64 0.55
N CYS A 142 -4.07 -2.02 1.18
CA CYS A 142 -4.26 -1.77 2.61
C CYS A 142 -3.46 -2.74 3.51
N TYR A 143 -3.27 -3.99 3.09
CA TYR A 143 -2.53 -4.98 3.87
C TYR A 143 -1.38 -5.62 3.10
N THR A 144 -1.05 -5.05 1.94
CA THR A 144 0.02 -5.52 1.07
C THR A 144 0.52 -4.39 0.19
N ASP A 145 1.65 -4.61 -0.47
CA ASP A 145 2.07 -3.80 -1.61
C ASP A 145 1.83 -4.66 -2.87
N PRO A 146 0.73 -4.44 -3.61
CA PRO A 146 0.33 -5.35 -4.68
C PRO A 146 1.30 -5.33 -5.86
N LEU A 147 1.98 -4.20 -6.09
CA LEU A 147 2.97 -4.09 -7.17
C LEU A 147 4.24 -4.89 -6.84
N ALA A 148 4.64 -4.93 -5.57
CA ALA A 148 5.78 -5.75 -5.12
C ALA A 148 5.60 -7.25 -5.45
N LEU A 149 4.35 -7.70 -5.53
CA LEU A 149 3.98 -9.10 -5.72
C LEU A 149 3.61 -9.40 -7.17
N GLU A 150 3.46 -8.38 -8.00
CA GLU A 150 2.93 -8.51 -9.35
C GLU A 150 3.77 -9.45 -10.24
N PRO A 151 5.12 -9.40 -10.24
CA PRO A 151 5.93 -10.29 -11.08
C PRO A 151 5.63 -11.78 -10.86
N ILE A 152 5.32 -12.17 -9.62
CA ILE A 152 5.01 -13.57 -9.27
C ILE A 152 3.51 -13.84 -9.41
N THR A 153 2.68 -12.89 -9.02
CA THR A 153 1.24 -13.14 -8.84
C THR A 153 0.40 -12.87 -10.07
N GLY A 154 0.69 -11.86 -10.89
CA GLY A 154 -0.22 -11.40 -11.95
C GLY A 154 -1.58 -10.87 -11.45
N SER A 155 -1.77 -10.77 -10.12
CA SER A 155 -3.07 -10.49 -9.51
C SER A 155 -3.48 -9.03 -9.72
N LEU A 156 -2.53 -8.10 -9.69
CA LEU A 156 -2.82 -6.68 -9.90
C LEU A 156 -3.17 -6.41 -11.37
N SER A 157 -2.46 -7.01 -12.32
CA SER A 157 -2.81 -6.89 -13.75
C SER A 157 -4.22 -7.42 -14.03
N ALA A 158 -4.54 -8.60 -13.49
CA ALA A 158 -5.88 -9.19 -13.63
C ALA A 158 -6.97 -8.31 -12.99
N ALA A 159 -6.72 -7.73 -11.81
CA ALA A 159 -7.64 -6.79 -11.18
C ALA A 159 -7.81 -5.50 -12.01
N ILE A 160 -6.74 -4.91 -12.53
CA ILE A 160 -6.81 -3.70 -13.35
C ILE A 160 -7.62 -3.97 -14.63
N ALA A 161 -7.34 -5.08 -15.32
CA ALA A 161 -8.10 -5.49 -16.50
C ALA A 161 -9.57 -5.78 -16.16
N TRP A 162 -9.86 -6.33 -14.98
CA TRP A 162 -11.23 -6.56 -14.51
C TRP A 162 -12.00 -5.24 -14.34
N PHE A 163 -11.40 -4.26 -13.65
CA PHE A 163 -11.98 -2.94 -13.47
C PHE A 163 -12.12 -2.18 -14.80
N GLY A 164 -11.17 -2.36 -15.73
CA GLY A 164 -11.23 -1.80 -17.07
C GLY A 164 -12.49 -2.21 -17.84
N ARG A 165 -12.97 -3.45 -17.68
CA ARG A 165 -14.17 -3.95 -18.36
C ARG A 165 -15.50 -3.45 -17.78
N TRP A 166 -15.51 -2.87 -16.59
CA TRP A 166 -16.77 -2.46 -15.95
C TRP A 166 -17.40 -1.25 -16.62
N GLN A 167 -18.69 -1.33 -16.93
CA GLN A 167 -19.49 -0.19 -17.40
C GLN A 167 -20.15 0.51 -16.22
N ALA A 168 -19.35 0.92 -15.22
CA ALA A 168 -19.82 1.58 -14.00
C ALA A 168 -18.87 2.71 -13.57
N SER A 169 -19.40 3.66 -12.80
CA SER A 169 -18.58 4.67 -12.12
C SER A 169 -17.87 4.02 -10.94
N THR A 170 -16.61 3.66 -11.15
CA THR A 170 -15.79 2.92 -10.20
C THR A 170 -14.31 3.22 -10.39
N GLN A 171 -13.52 3.00 -9.34
CA GLN A 171 -12.07 3.12 -9.43
C GLN A 171 -11.37 2.13 -8.51
N LEU A 172 -10.47 1.33 -9.07
CA LEU A 172 -9.46 0.60 -8.32
C LEU A 172 -8.34 1.57 -7.93
N ARG A 173 -7.84 1.49 -6.71
CA ARG A 173 -6.76 2.35 -6.22
C ARG A 173 -5.74 1.49 -5.48
N PHE A 174 -4.47 1.78 -5.68
CA PHE A 174 -3.38 1.16 -4.92
C PHE A 174 -2.23 2.14 -4.74
N THR A 175 -1.51 2.01 -3.64
CA THR A 175 -0.25 2.72 -3.37
C THR A 175 0.87 1.70 -3.35
N SER A 176 2.04 2.05 -3.92
CA SER A 176 3.23 1.21 -3.87
C SER A 176 4.49 1.98 -3.52
N LYS A 177 5.48 1.26 -2.95
CA LYS A 177 6.88 1.68 -2.80
C LYS A 177 7.82 1.00 -3.80
N PHE A 178 7.28 0.27 -4.77
CA PHE A 178 8.03 -0.42 -5.83
C PHE A 178 7.85 0.33 -7.15
N ALA A 179 8.74 0.05 -8.11
CA ALA A 179 8.84 0.83 -9.36
C ALA A 179 8.65 -0.02 -10.63
N ASP A 180 8.56 -1.35 -10.50
CA ASP A 180 8.38 -2.23 -11.65
C ASP A 180 6.92 -2.24 -12.11
N VAL A 181 6.56 -1.24 -12.91
CA VAL A 181 5.21 -1.04 -13.46
C VAL A 181 5.04 -1.59 -14.87
N ALA A 182 6.09 -2.17 -15.46
CA ALA A 182 6.08 -2.60 -16.86
C ALA A 182 4.88 -3.50 -17.23
N PRO A 183 4.46 -4.48 -16.41
CA PRO A 183 3.29 -5.31 -16.71
C PRO A 183 1.97 -4.53 -16.81
N LEU A 184 1.90 -3.35 -16.21
CA LEU A 184 0.66 -2.58 -16.08
C LEU A 184 0.46 -1.57 -17.22
N LEU A 185 1.53 -1.12 -17.87
CA LEU A 185 1.49 0.03 -18.79
C LEU A 185 0.57 -0.17 -20.00
N GLY A 186 0.44 -1.40 -20.50
CA GLY A 186 -0.36 -1.72 -21.69
C GLY A 186 -1.76 -2.26 -21.41
N LEU A 187 -2.19 -2.30 -20.15
CA LEU A 187 -3.50 -2.86 -19.79
C LEU A 187 -4.64 -1.91 -20.19
N ASP A 188 -5.75 -2.46 -20.66
CA ASP A 188 -6.96 -1.68 -20.94
C ASP A 188 -7.67 -1.29 -19.64
N HIS A 189 -7.14 -0.29 -18.94
CA HIS A 189 -7.62 0.14 -17.63
C HIS A 189 -8.80 1.13 -17.70
N GLN A 190 -9.11 1.68 -18.89
CA GLN A 190 -10.23 2.60 -19.15
C GLN A 190 -10.32 3.79 -18.16
N GLY A 191 -9.19 4.28 -17.64
CA GLY A 191 -9.13 5.32 -16.60
C GLY A 191 -9.69 4.91 -15.22
N ARG A 192 -10.09 3.65 -15.02
CA ARG A 192 -10.72 3.13 -13.79
C ARG A 192 -9.74 2.61 -12.75
N THR A 193 -8.46 2.92 -12.88
CA THR A 193 -7.42 2.56 -11.91
C THR A 193 -6.56 3.77 -11.59
N ARG A 194 -6.41 4.12 -10.31
CA ARG A 194 -5.43 5.11 -9.85
C ARG A 194 -4.23 4.44 -9.19
N MET A 195 -3.07 4.60 -9.81
CA MET A 195 -1.79 4.20 -9.22
C MET A 195 -1.24 5.33 -8.36
N ARG A 196 -0.76 5.02 -7.15
CA ARG A 196 -0.12 6.00 -6.27
C ARG A 196 1.28 5.55 -5.90
N ALA A 197 2.21 6.50 -5.86
CA ALA A 197 3.54 6.26 -5.34
C ALA A 197 3.61 6.74 -3.89
N SER A 198 4.00 5.86 -2.96
CA SER A 198 4.38 6.29 -1.62
C SER A 198 5.78 6.87 -1.64
N ILE A 199 5.90 8.13 -1.24
CA ILE A 199 7.15 8.88 -1.31
C ILE A 199 7.48 9.54 0.04
N ASN A 200 8.77 9.72 0.29
CA ASN A 200 9.30 10.38 1.47
C ASN A 200 10.69 10.96 1.14
N PRO A 201 11.18 12.01 1.81
CA PRO A 201 12.50 12.54 1.53
C PRO A 201 13.61 11.51 1.72
N ARG A 202 14.71 11.69 1.00
CA ARG A 202 15.90 10.83 1.09
C ARG A 202 16.41 10.66 2.52
N ALA A 203 16.24 11.68 3.37
CA ALA A 203 16.59 11.65 4.79
C ALA A 203 15.94 10.48 5.56
N PHE A 204 14.77 10.00 5.11
CA PHE A 204 14.02 8.91 5.73
C PHE A 204 14.14 7.57 4.98
N ALA A 205 14.90 7.51 3.89
CA ALA A 205 15.08 6.28 3.10
C ALA A 205 15.65 5.12 3.92
N ARG A 206 16.44 5.41 4.96
CA ARG A 206 16.97 4.42 5.92
C ARG A 206 15.87 3.62 6.65
N PHE A 207 14.64 4.14 6.69
CA PHE A 207 13.49 3.49 7.30
C PHE A 207 12.67 2.66 6.31
N GLU A 208 13.07 2.58 5.04
CA GLU A 208 12.32 1.94 3.95
C GLU A 208 13.10 0.78 3.31
N GLY A 209 13.55 -0.18 4.12
CA GLY A 209 14.34 -1.32 3.64
C GLY A 209 13.59 -2.17 2.62
N GLY A 210 14.29 -2.65 1.58
CA GLY A 210 13.72 -3.55 0.57
C GLY A 210 12.69 -2.91 -0.36
N THR A 211 12.75 -1.59 -0.56
CA THR A 211 11.85 -0.83 -1.44
C THR A 211 12.63 -0.14 -2.56
N ALA A 212 11.93 0.31 -3.61
CA ALA A 212 12.58 1.07 -4.68
C ALA A 212 13.01 2.47 -4.17
N PRO A 213 14.12 3.05 -4.65
CA PRO A 213 14.44 4.45 -4.38
C PRO A 213 13.32 5.39 -4.86
N VAL A 214 13.10 6.51 -4.17
CA VAL A 214 12.00 7.44 -4.47
C VAL A 214 12.05 7.98 -5.89
N ALA A 215 13.24 8.27 -6.43
CA ALA A 215 13.41 8.67 -7.82
C ALA A 215 12.85 7.62 -8.81
N ALA A 216 13.07 6.33 -8.54
CA ALA A 216 12.50 5.25 -9.35
C ALA A 216 10.98 5.16 -9.20
N ARG A 217 10.43 5.41 -8.01
CA ARG A 217 8.98 5.47 -7.79
C ARG A 217 8.34 6.63 -8.55
N LEU A 218 8.98 7.80 -8.59
CA LEU A 218 8.51 8.95 -9.37
C LEU A 218 8.59 8.67 -10.88
N ALA A 219 9.66 8.02 -11.36
CA ALA A 219 9.76 7.58 -12.75
C ALA A 219 8.67 6.57 -13.12
N ALA A 220 8.35 5.62 -12.23
CA ALA A 220 7.26 4.67 -12.42
C ALA A 220 5.89 5.37 -12.43
N LEU A 221 5.67 6.33 -11.54
CA LEU A 221 4.45 7.14 -11.50
C LEU A 221 4.26 7.93 -12.80
N ARG A 222 5.34 8.53 -13.32
CA ARG A 222 5.35 9.21 -14.62
C ARG A 222 4.97 8.25 -15.75
N ALA A 223 5.58 7.06 -15.82
CA ALA A 223 5.27 6.08 -16.85
C ALA A 223 3.79 5.66 -16.82
N MET A 224 3.22 5.47 -15.63
CA MET A 224 1.79 5.18 -15.46
C MET A 224 0.92 6.35 -15.93
N ALA A 225 1.28 7.59 -15.58
CA ALA A 225 0.55 8.77 -16.04
C ALA A 225 0.59 8.93 -17.58
N GLN A 226 1.74 8.67 -18.21
CA GLN A 226 1.87 8.65 -19.68
C GLN A 226 1.07 7.51 -20.32
N GLY A 227 0.90 6.40 -19.62
CA GLY A 227 0.01 5.30 -20.01
C GLY A 227 -1.49 5.63 -19.86
N GLY A 228 -1.85 6.84 -19.40
CA GLY A 228 -3.24 7.28 -19.25
C GLY A 228 -3.88 6.95 -17.90
N TYR A 229 -3.13 6.40 -16.95
CA TYR A 229 -3.64 6.18 -15.60
C TYR A 229 -3.80 7.52 -14.86
N PRO A 230 -4.92 7.73 -14.14
CA PRO A 230 -4.92 8.67 -13.02
C PRO A 230 -3.82 8.30 -12.02
N VAL A 231 -3.14 9.29 -11.44
CA VAL A 231 -2.00 9.04 -10.55
C VAL A 231 -2.11 9.79 -9.22
N GLY A 232 -1.31 9.41 -8.23
CA GLY A 232 -1.24 10.16 -6.99
C GLY A 232 0.06 9.99 -6.21
N LEU A 233 0.30 10.95 -5.32
CA LEU A 233 1.39 10.93 -4.36
C LEU A 233 0.82 10.59 -2.99
N THR A 234 1.37 9.57 -2.35
CA THR A 234 1.09 9.24 -0.94
C THR A 234 2.30 9.63 -0.12
N ILE A 235 2.32 10.85 0.42
CA ILE A 235 3.42 11.32 1.27
C ILE A 235 3.20 10.75 2.67
N ALA A 236 3.85 9.63 2.95
CA ALA A 236 3.58 8.82 4.13
C ALA A 236 4.72 7.88 4.53
N PRO A 237 5.04 7.77 5.83
CA PRO A 237 4.59 8.63 6.91
C PRO A 237 5.33 9.97 6.88
N ILE A 238 4.62 11.07 7.13
CA ILE A 238 5.24 12.39 7.35
C ILE A 238 5.92 12.38 8.72
N ILE A 239 7.24 12.60 8.74
CA ILE A 239 8.09 12.56 9.94
C ILE A 239 8.58 13.98 10.24
N ALA A 240 8.15 14.52 11.38
CA ALA A 240 8.59 15.83 11.90
C ALA A 240 9.92 15.69 12.67
N ALA A 241 11.01 15.43 11.94
CA ALA A 241 12.37 15.46 12.47
C ALA A 241 13.04 16.80 12.14
N GLU A 242 14.19 17.11 12.75
CA GLU A 242 14.96 18.29 12.39
C GLU A 242 15.25 18.36 10.87
N GLY A 243 15.11 19.54 10.27
CA GLY A 243 15.27 19.74 8.82
C GLY A 243 14.14 19.21 7.94
N TRP A 244 12.97 18.86 8.51
CA TRP A 244 11.86 18.29 7.73
C TRP A 244 11.35 19.25 6.65
N ARG A 245 11.36 20.57 6.87
CA ARG A 245 10.85 21.56 5.91
C ARG A 245 11.64 21.53 4.61
N GLU A 246 12.95 21.59 4.71
CA GLU A 246 13.86 21.54 3.56
C GLU A 246 13.74 20.17 2.86
N ALA A 247 13.72 19.09 3.64
CA ALA A 247 13.63 17.74 3.10
C ALA A 247 12.33 17.48 2.32
N TYR A 248 11.18 17.87 2.85
CA TYR A 248 9.91 17.75 2.14
C TYR A 248 9.76 18.78 1.02
N GLY A 249 10.39 19.96 1.13
CA GLY A 249 10.44 20.94 0.06
C GLY A 249 11.10 20.37 -1.19
N GLY A 250 12.30 19.78 -1.03
CA GLY A 250 13.01 19.10 -2.12
C GLY A 250 12.23 17.91 -2.69
N LEU A 251 11.56 17.12 -1.85
CA LEU A 251 10.72 16.02 -2.33
C LEU A 251 9.58 16.50 -3.23
N ILE A 252 8.91 17.58 -2.86
CA ILE A 252 7.79 18.15 -3.63
C ILE A 252 8.30 18.72 -4.94
N GLU A 253 9.46 19.38 -4.94
CA GLU A 253 10.14 19.87 -6.16
C GLU A 253 10.53 18.72 -7.10
N ASP A 254 11.10 17.63 -6.58
CA ASP A 254 11.42 16.43 -7.36
C ASP A 254 10.16 15.82 -8.01
N ALA A 255 9.06 15.76 -7.25
CA ALA A 255 7.79 15.26 -7.77
C ALA A 255 7.19 16.17 -8.84
N ALA A 256 7.29 17.49 -8.67
CA ALA A 256 6.88 18.47 -9.67
C ALA A 256 7.69 18.33 -10.95
N ALA A 257 9.03 18.27 -10.83
CA ALA A 257 9.91 18.10 -11.98
C ALA A 257 9.64 16.79 -12.74
N ALA A 258 9.38 15.69 -12.04
CA ALA A 258 9.08 14.40 -12.66
C ALA A 258 7.76 14.38 -13.46
N LEU A 259 6.83 15.29 -13.17
CA LEU A 259 5.47 15.30 -13.73
C LEU A 259 5.14 16.54 -14.58
N ALA A 260 6.07 17.49 -14.73
CA ALA A 260 5.82 18.85 -15.24
C ALA A 260 5.25 18.93 -16.68
N ASP A 261 5.60 18.00 -17.55
CA ASP A 261 5.27 17.99 -18.99
C ASP A 261 4.16 16.99 -19.34
N ILE A 262 3.46 16.43 -18.35
CA ILE A 262 2.35 15.50 -18.59
C ILE A 262 1.05 16.29 -18.76
N SER A 263 0.57 16.38 -20.01
CA SER A 263 -0.72 16.99 -20.32
C SER A 263 -1.89 16.20 -19.73
N GLY A 264 -2.92 16.89 -19.23
CA GLY A 264 -4.14 16.25 -18.71
C GLY A 264 -3.95 15.44 -17.42
N LEU A 265 -2.87 15.70 -16.68
CA LEU A 265 -2.50 14.97 -15.47
C LEU A 265 -3.59 15.06 -14.38
N ASP A 266 -4.27 13.95 -14.10
CA ASP A 266 -5.13 13.80 -12.91
C ASP A 266 -4.27 13.36 -11.73
N LEU A 267 -3.71 14.34 -11.02
CA LEU A 267 -2.85 14.13 -9.85
C LEU A 267 -3.59 14.39 -8.54
N THR A 268 -3.51 13.42 -7.63
CA THR A 268 -3.99 13.56 -6.25
C THR A 268 -2.86 13.47 -5.24
N VAL A 269 -2.97 14.14 -4.09
CA VAL A 269 -2.02 14.03 -2.98
C VAL A 269 -2.71 13.57 -1.71
N GLU A 270 -2.15 12.57 -1.05
CA GLU A 270 -2.60 12.03 0.24
C GLU A 270 -1.49 12.25 1.28
N LEU A 271 -1.84 12.92 2.38
CA LEU A 271 -0.89 13.32 3.41
C LEU A 271 -1.18 12.53 4.70
N ILE A 272 -0.22 11.73 5.13
CA ILE A 272 -0.40 10.82 6.26
C ILE A 272 0.77 11.01 7.23
N THR A 273 0.47 11.52 8.41
CA THR A 273 1.47 11.73 9.47
C THR A 273 1.90 10.44 10.14
N HIS A 274 3.16 10.40 10.58
CA HIS A 274 3.67 9.29 11.36
C HIS A 274 2.84 9.09 12.63
N ARG A 275 2.43 7.85 12.84
CA ARG A 275 1.63 7.40 13.97
C ARG A 275 1.99 5.97 14.32
N TYR A 276 1.81 5.60 15.58
CA TYR A 276 2.06 4.24 16.03
C TYR A 276 1.19 3.87 17.21
N ALA A 277 0.80 2.59 17.30
CA ALA A 277 0.19 2.02 18.49
C ALA A 277 1.27 1.44 19.41
N PRO A 278 1.06 1.37 20.73
CA PRO A 278 2.02 0.75 21.65
C PRO A 278 2.40 -0.68 21.26
N GLY A 279 1.42 -1.50 20.83
CA GLY A 279 1.67 -2.86 20.36
C GLY A 279 2.55 -2.91 19.10
N SER A 280 2.27 -2.07 18.11
CA SER A 280 3.10 -1.97 16.90
C SER A 280 4.52 -1.51 17.23
N LYS A 281 4.69 -0.57 18.16
CA LYS A 281 6.00 -0.12 18.63
C LYS A 281 6.79 -1.28 19.23
N ALA A 282 6.22 -2.04 20.16
CA ALA A 282 6.90 -3.16 20.79
C ALA A 282 7.35 -4.21 19.77
N VAL A 283 6.53 -4.50 18.76
CA VAL A 283 6.90 -5.41 17.66
C VAL A 283 8.05 -4.83 16.84
N LEU A 284 7.96 -3.56 16.43
CA LEU A 284 9.01 -2.90 15.65
C LEU A 284 10.34 -2.79 16.41
N ASP A 285 10.32 -2.50 17.71
CA ASP A 285 11.51 -2.46 18.56
C ASP A 285 12.20 -3.84 18.61
N SER A 286 11.43 -4.93 18.62
CA SER A 286 11.99 -6.29 18.62
C SER A 286 12.60 -6.70 17.27
N TRP A 287 12.06 -6.20 16.16
CA TRP A 287 12.61 -6.46 14.82
C TRP A 287 13.78 -5.54 14.47
N TYR A 288 13.73 -4.28 14.93
CA TYR A 288 14.67 -3.21 14.58
C TYR A 288 15.19 -2.47 15.82
N PRO A 289 15.90 -3.13 16.74
CA PRO A 289 16.36 -2.50 17.98
C PRO A 289 17.32 -1.32 17.75
N GLY A 290 17.98 -1.24 16.59
CA GLY A 290 18.84 -0.13 16.18
C GLY A 290 18.15 0.95 15.34
N SER A 291 16.82 0.93 15.18
CA SER A 291 16.11 1.93 14.40
C SER A 291 16.19 3.31 15.07
N ALA A 292 16.68 4.31 14.34
CA ALA A 292 16.70 5.70 14.79
C ALA A 292 15.36 6.44 14.57
N LEU A 293 14.25 5.70 14.40
CA LEU A 293 12.93 6.29 14.22
C LEU A 293 12.38 6.73 15.58
N ASP A 294 12.07 8.03 15.72
CA ASP A 294 11.49 8.54 16.95
C ASP A 294 10.04 8.06 17.14
N MET A 295 9.89 7.13 18.07
CA MET A 295 8.63 6.60 18.59
C MET A 295 8.49 6.90 20.09
N THR A 296 9.15 7.95 20.58
CA THR A 296 8.98 8.45 21.96
C THR A 296 7.71 9.28 22.08
N GLY A 297 7.27 9.55 23.32
CA GLY A 297 6.13 10.43 23.57
C GLY A 297 6.38 11.92 23.27
N ALA A 298 7.60 12.30 22.85
CA ALA A 298 7.95 13.68 22.55
C ALA A 298 7.11 14.21 21.38
N ASN A 299 6.49 15.38 21.55
CA ASN A 299 5.60 16.01 20.58
C ASN A 299 4.45 15.09 20.12
N ARG A 300 4.04 14.13 20.95
CA ARG A 300 2.93 13.20 20.68
C ARG A 300 1.74 13.44 21.59
N THR A 301 0.57 13.08 21.09
CA THR A 301 -0.65 12.93 21.87
C THR A 301 -1.31 11.59 21.58
N THR A 302 -1.91 10.99 22.60
CA THR A 302 -2.72 9.78 22.47
C THR A 302 -4.06 10.12 21.81
N LYS A 303 -4.41 9.42 20.74
CA LYS A 303 -5.73 9.45 20.11
C LYS A 303 -6.40 8.08 20.26
N ARG A 304 -7.61 8.07 20.81
CA ARG A 304 -8.47 6.88 20.88
C ARG A 304 -9.31 6.75 19.62
N THR A 305 -9.39 5.55 19.07
CA THR A 305 -10.28 5.23 17.96
C THR A 305 -11.69 4.93 18.49
N LYS A 306 -12.68 4.93 17.59
CA LYS A 306 -14.06 4.53 17.90
C LYS A 306 -14.17 3.13 18.52
N PHE A 307 -13.20 2.26 18.26
CA PHE A 307 -13.16 0.88 18.74
C PHE A 307 -12.29 0.71 20.00
N GLY A 308 -11.91 1.81 20.64
CA GLY A 308 -11.15 1.80 21.91
C GLY A 308 -9.64 1.58 21.76
N SER A 309 -9.13 1.38 20.54
CA SER A 309 -7.68 1.27 20.33
C SER A 309 -7.00 2.64 20.44
N GLU A 310 -5.78 2.65 20.95
CA GLU A 310 -4.97 3.87 21.12
C GLU A 310 -3.84 3.94 20.08
N LYS A 311 -3.56 5.16 19.63
CA LYS A 311 -2.40 5.47 18.79
C LYS A 311 -1.79 6.81 19.20
N GLN A 312 -0.48 6.91 19.08
CA GLN A 312 0.27 8.14 19.19
C GLN A 312 0.25 8.87 17.84
N VAL A 313 -0.12 10.14 17.86
CA VAL A 313 -0.06 11.07 16.72
C VAL A 313 0.71 12.32 17.15
N TYR A 314 1.16 13.16 16.23
CA TYR A 314 1.77 14.43 16.61
C TYR A 314 0.79 15.33 17.37
N ASP A 315 1.32 16.18 18.25
CA ASP A 315 0.54 17.20 18.94
C ASP A 315 -0.06 18.24 17.98
N ALA A 316 -0.98 19.06 18.49
CA ALA A 316 -1.71 20.00 17.66
C ALA A 316 -0.83 21.09 17.03
N ALA A 317 0.25 21.50 17.70
CA ALA A 317 1.15 22.54 17.19
C ALA A 317 1.97 22.01 16.01
N THR A 318 2.54 20.81 16.16
CA THR A 318 3.29 20.10 15.13
C THR A 318 2.38 19.77 13.94
N MET A 319 1.16 19.30 14.18
CA MET A 319 0.19 19.00 13.12
C MET A 319 -0.18 20.23 12.29
N ARG A 320 -0.37 21.40 12.93
CA ARG A 320 -0.61 22.67 12.21
C ARG A 320 0.60 23.08 11.38
N ALA A 321 1.78 23.10 11.98
CA ALA A 321 3.01 23.50 11.28
C ALA A 321 3.30 22.65 10.04
N LEU A 322 3.09 21.32 10.13
CA LEU A 322 3.23 20.43 8.97
C LEU A 322 2.15 20.71 7.93
N ARG A 323 0.88 20.80 8.34
CA ARG A 323 -0.24 21.03 7.42
C ARG A 323 -0.04 22.32 6.62
N ASP A 324 0.22 23.43 7.29
CA ASP A 324 0.38 24.74 6.66
C ASP A 324 1.51 24.69 5.61
N PHE A 325 2.63 24.05 5.95
CA PHE A 325 3.73 23.84 5.02
C PHE A 325 3.32 23.01 3.79
N PHE A 326 2.67 21.86 3.97
CA PHE A 326 2.32 21.00 2.84
C PHE A 326 1.27 21.65 1.94
N GLU A 327 0.27 22.31 2.51
CA GLU A 327 -0.76 23.02 1.75
C GLU A 327 -0.14 24.15 0.92
N GLU A 328 0.73 24.98 1.52
CA GLU A 328 1.45 26.05 0.81
C GLU A 328 2.37 25.50 -0.30
N ARG A 329 3.23 24.52 0.04
CA ARG A 329 4.24 24.00 -0.89
C ARG A 329 3.63 23.22 -2.05
N ILE A 330 2.59 22.43 -1.80
CA ILE A 330 1.89 21.71 -2.86
C ILE A 330 1.16 22.69 -3.77
N ALA A 331 0.47 23.70 -3.22
CA ALA A 331 -0.21 24.71 -4.04
C ALA A 331 0.77 25.46 -4.96
N ALA A 332 1.98 25.75 -4.48
CA ALA A 332 3.00 26.44 -5.26
C ALA A 332 3.66 25.56 -6.34
N ALA A 333 4.06 24.33 -5.99
CA ALA A 333 4.87 23.48 -6.88
C ALA A 333 4.03 22.53 -7.75
N LEU A 334 2.82 22.17 -7.30
CA LEU A 334 1.93 21.22 -7.95
C LEU A 334 0.50 21.80 -8.03
N PRO A 335 0.29 22.95 -8.71
CA PRO A 335 -0.99 23.69 -8.66
C PRO A 335 -2.19 22.93 -9.21
N ALA A 336 -1.98 21.92 -10.07
CA ALA A 336 -3.04 21.05 -10.59
C ALA A 336 -3.39 19.88 -9.65
N ALA A 337 -2.60 19.64 -8.60
CA ALA A 337 -2.80 18.51 -7.70
C ALA A 337 -3.95 18.76 -6.72
N ARG A 338 -4.78 17.73 -6.52
CA ARG A 338 -5.86 17.76 -5.52
C ARG A 338 -5.40 17.08 -4.24
N ILE A 339 -5.29 17.83 -3.15
CA ILE A 339 -5.08 17.26 -1.82
C ILE A 339 -6.38 16.59 -1.38
N LEU A 340 -6.38 15.25 -1.22
CA LEU A 340 -7.59 14.52 -0.86
C LEU A 340 -7.86 14.54 0.64
N TYR A 341 -6.81 14.40 1.46
CA TYR A 341 -6.94 14.38 2.92
C TYR A 341 -5.59 14.51 3.64
N TRP A 342 -5.70 14.86 4.92
CA TRP A 342 -4.63 14.92 5.92
C TRP A 342 -5.03 14.10 7.16
N THR A 343 -4.19 13.17 7.64
CA THR A 343 -4.55 12.26 8.74
C THR A 343 -3.37 11.76 9.58
#